data_AF-W7TQY3-F1
#
_entry.id   AF-W7TQY3-F1
#
_cell.length_a   1.000
_cell.length_b   1.000
_cell.length_c   1.000
_cell.angle_alpha   90.00
_cell.angle_beta   90.00
_cell.angle_gamma   90.00
#
_symmetry.space_group_name_H-M   'P 1'
#
loop_
_entity.id
_entity.type
_entity.pdbx_description
1 polymer ?
#
loop_
_entity_poly.entity_id
_entity_poly.type
_entity_poly.pdbx_seq_one_letter_code
_entity_poly.pdbx_strand_id
1 'polypeptide(L)'
;MSYGITSHRRHLIISSSYTSIHSDSDVKLCPGRNPGTRKMKTGTSLAALFCVLGTTEAFLGRVSFLPGIRNLPTDTPVARNHGPGIFMSTLKSPEPATAQTQHAQAPTSLHVSDSKRVYLFNEGRKEDKALLGGKGANLAEMSNIGLPVPPGFIISTATCLQYFDSEPNLPSGLVEEYMAAIKTIEAQTGKEFGNPENPLLFSVRSGAAISMPGMLDTVLSLGMNDEVAVALARKSGNPRWVYDTYRRFLQMFSNVVLGMKMEVFDDLLVAYKASKEYRSDTDMQAADWEEMVRRYKEVTTVPADPHEQLQLAIRAVFSSWMTPRAIKYRQYNDIPETLGTGVTVQSMVFGNMGEDSGTGVAFTRNPSTGENVHFGEYLQNACGEDVVAGIRTPEDLTGLKAQNPQLYEELLRV
;
A
#
# COMPACT_ATOMS: atom_id res chain seq x y z
N MET A 1 -24.71 37.13 15.98
CA MET A 1 -24.50 35.67 16.04
C MET A 1 -24.72 35.12 14.65
N SER A 2 -23.66 35.08 13.84
CA SER A 2 -23.68 34.40 12.55
C SER A 2 -22.87 33.12 12.73
N TYR A 3 -23.55 31.98 12.70
CA TYR A 3 -22.91 30.67 12.69
C TYR A 3 -22.13 30.56 11.37
N GLY A 4 -20.80 30.59 11.47
CA GLY A 4 -19.91 30.34 10.34
C GLY A 4 -20.05 28.88 9.90
N ILE A 5 -20.35 28.70 8.62
CA ILE A 5 -20.36 27.41 7.93
C ILE A 5 -18.97 26.78 8.11
N THR A 6 -18.88 25.69 8.86
CA THR A 6 -17.67 24.88 9.01
C THR A 6 -17.33 24.25 7.66
N SER A 7 -16.33 24.81 6.98
CA SER A 7 -15.73 24.27 5.76
C SER A 7 -15.37 22.78 5.95
N HIS A 8 -16.07 21.89 5.26
CA HIS A 8 -15.74 20.46 5.21
C HIS A 8 -14.40 20.31 4.47
N ARG A 9 -13.31 20.00 5.17
CA ARG A 9 -12.01 19.76 4.54
C ARG A 9 -12.03 18.37 3.90
N ARG A 10 -11.84 18.36 2.58
CA ARG A 10 -11.59 17.17 1.78
C ARG A 10 -10.10 16.84 1.86
N HIS A 11 -9.74 15.56 1.79
CA HIS A 11 -8.36 15.13 2.00
C HIS A 11 -7.89 14.21 0.87
N LEU A 12 -6.75 14.56 0.28
CA LEU A 12 -5.96 13.63 -0.51
C LEU A 12 -5.33 12.62 0.43
N ILE A 13 -5.36 11.34 0.08
CA ILE A 13 -4.76 10.28 0.88
C ILE A 13 -3.88 9.39 0.00
N ILE A 14 -2.66 9.12 0.44
CA ILE A 14 -1.74 8.22 -0.26
C ILE A 14 -1.72 6.89 0.47
N SER A 15 -2.31 5.87 -0.15
CA SER A 15 -2.52 4.56 0.48
C SER A 15 -1.49 3.52 0.04
N SER A 16 -0.72 3.77 -1.02
CA SER A 16 0.36 2.87 -1.44
C SER A 16 1.38 3.59 -2.30
N SER A 17 2.58 3.04 -2.37
CA SER A 17 3.63 3.48 -3.28
C SER A 17 4.19 2.30 -4.04
N TYR A 18 4.52 2.53 -5.31
CA TYR A 18 5.24 1.62 -6.17
C TYR A 18 6.42 2.35 -6.78
N THR A 19 7.56 1.67 -6.89
CA THR A 19 8.70 2.18 -7.67
C THR A 19 8.73 1.39 -8.96
N SER A 20 8.50 2.07 -10.09
CA SER A 20 8.75 1.47 -11.41
C SER A 20 10.20 1.77 -11.80
N ILE A 21 10.99 0.71 -11.99
CA ILE A 21 12.34 0.82 -12.51
C ILE A 21 12.25 0.44 -13.98
N HIS A 22 12.58 1.38 -14.87
CA HIS A 22 12.76 1.07 -16.28
C HIS A 22 14.06 0.26 -16.42
N SER A 23 13.94 -1.02 -16.78
CA SER A 23 15.08 -1.78 -17.30
C SER A 23 15.12 -1.62 -18.82
N ASP A 24 16.33 -1.43 -19.36
CA ASP A 24 16.59 -1.62 -20.78
C ASP A 24 16.28 -3.08 -21.11
N SER A 25 15.10 -3.34 -21.68
CA SER A 25 14.91 -4.56 -22.42
C SER A 25 15.61 -4.40 -23.76
N ASP A 26 16.89 -4.78 -23.80
CA ASP A 26 17.53 -5.26 -25.02
C ASP A 26 16.73 -6.48 -25.49
N VAL A 27 15.63 -6.23 -26.21
CA VAL A 27 15.07 -7.22 -27.11
C VAL A 27 16.16 -7.42 -28.16
N LYS A 28 16.95 -8.51 -28.03
CA LYS A 28 17.79 -9.04 -29.10
C LYS A 28 16.88 -9.39 -30.28
N LEU A 29 16.52 -8.40 -31.08
CA LEU A 29 16.10 -8.59 -32.44
C LEU A 29 17.34 -8.98 -33.23
N CYS A 30 17.21 -10.04 -34.02
CA CYS A 30 18.21 -10.60 -34.92
C CYS A 30 19.04 -9.54 -35.67
N PRO A 31 20.31 -9.85 -36.00
CA PRO A 31 21.26 -8.85 -36.49
C PRO A 31 20.90 -8.41 -37.91
N GLY A 32 20.55 -7.13 -38.09
CA GLY A 32 20.35 -6.61 -39.42
C GLY A 32 19.59 -5.29 -39.50
N ARG A 33 20.15 -4.21 -38.96
CA ARG A 33 20.11 -2.80 -39.46
C ARG A 33 20.38 -1.84 -38.31
N ASN A 34 21.33 -0.93 -38.54
CA ASN A 34 21.56 0.25 -37.70
C ASN A 34 20.36 1.20 -37.81
N PRO A 35 19.85 1.72 -36.68
CA PRO A 35 19.62 3.16 -36.61
C PRO A 35 20.14 3.77 -35.30
N GLY A 36 20.46 5.07 -35.38
CA GLY A 36 21.26 5.83 -34.42
C GLY A 36 20.85 5.70 -32.94
N THR A 37 21.85 5.52 -32.11
CA THR A 37 21.76 5.51 -30.64
C THR A 37 21.43 6.90 -30.12
N ARG A 38 20.14 7.18 -29.88
CA ARG A 38 19.74 8.24 -28.95
C ARG A 38 19.73 7.61 -27.56
N LYS A 39 20.74 7.89 -26.73
CA LYS A 39 20.73 7.53 -25.31
C LYS A 39 19.50 8.15 -24.66
N MET A 40 18.47 7.34 -24.40
CA MET A 40 17.38 7.72 -23.51
C MET A 40 17.96 7.79 -22.08
N LYS A 41 17.68 8.89 -21.38
CA LYS A 41 18.11 9.06 -19.99
C LYS A 41 17.34 8.06 -19.14
N THR A 42 18.05 7.25 -18.37
CA THR A 42 17.47 6.48 -17.26
C THR A 42 16.80 7.47 -16.31
N GLY A 43 15.49 7.33 -16.12
CA GLY A 43 14.71 8.09 -15.15
C GLY A 43 13.97 7.12 -14.25
N THR A 44 13.98 7.36 -12.94
CA THR A 44 13.14 6.61 -12.01
C THR A 44 11.77 7.30 -11.97
N SER A 45 10.68 6.57 -12.24
CA SER A 45 9.32 7.10 -12.07
C SER A 45 8.74 6.60 -10.74
N LEU A 46 8.27 7.53 -9.92
CA LEU A 46 7.58 7.25 -8.65
C LEU A 46 6.09 7.13 -8.95
N ALA A 47 5.49 6.02 -8.52
CA ALA A 47 4.07 5.78 -8.64
C ALA A 47 3.40 5.78 -7.26
N ALA A 48 2.25 6.45 -7.14
CA ALA A 48 1.45 6.48 -5.92
C ALA A 48 0.01 6.09 -6.23
N LEU A 49 -0.55 5.21 -5.40
CA LEU A 49 -1.99 4.97 -5.36
C LEU A 49 -2.60 5.96 -4.38
N PHE A 50 -3.42 6.87 -4.89
CA PHE A 50 -4.12 7.85 -4.09
C PHE A 50 -5.61 7.54 -3.99
N CYS A 51 -6.21 7.99 -2.90
CA CYS A 51 -7.64 7.95 -2.64
C CYS A 51 -8.09 9.38 -2.33
N VAL A 52 -9.25 9.73 -2.86
CA VAL A 52 -9.94 10.99 -2.61
C VAL A 52 -11.15 10.66 -1.74
N LEU A 53 -11.24 11.29 -0.58
CA LEU A 53 -12.40 11.15 0.30
C LEU A 53 -13.33 12.37 0.20
N GLY A 54 -14.58 12.07 -0.13
CA GLY A 54 -15.73 12.86 0.24
C GLY A 54 -16.11 12.61 1.70
N THR A 55 -16.10 13.65 2.53
CA THR A 55 -16.46 13.48 3.95
C THR A 55 -17.94 13.73 4.17
N THR A 56 -18.66 12.74 4.70
CA THR A 56 -19.79 12.94 5.61
C THR A 56 -19.38 12.48 7.02
N GLU A 57 -18.37 13.11 7.63
CA GLU A 57 -18.30 13.18 9.11
C GLU A 57 -17.30 14.22 9.62
N ALA A 58 -17.70 14.88 10.72
CA ALA A 58 -17.03 16.00 11.35
C ALA A 58 -15.79 15.58 12.12
N PHE A 59 -14.63 16.05 11.68
CA PHE A 59 -13.37 15.93 12.42
C PHE A 59 -13.34 16.96 13.56
N LEU A 60 -13.86 16.61 14.74
CA LEU A 60 -13.72 17.43 15.96
C LEU A 60 -12.43 17.06 16.71
N GLY A 61 -11.28 17.40 16.11
CA GLY A 61 -9.99 17.37 16.77
C GLY A 61 -9.62 18.75 17.33
N ARG A 62 -9.64 18.91 18.65
CA ARG A 62 -9.15 20.12 19.34
C ARG A 62 -7.65 20.30 19.07
N VAL A 63 -7.28 21.41 18.41
CA VAL A 63 -5.89 21.85 18.31
C VAL A 63 -5.50 22.52 19.63
N SER A 64 -4.79 21.78 20.47
CA SER A 64 -4.11 22.33 21.64
C SER A 64 -2.79 22.98 21.19
N PHE A 65 -2.75 24.31 21.20
CA PHE A 65 -1.53 25.09 20.97
C PHE A 65 -0.58 24.93 22.17
N LEU A 66 0.66 24.52 21.92
CA LEU A 66 1.79 24.71 22.84
C LEU A 66 2.67 25.85 22.31
N PRO A 67 3.04 26.85 23.14
CA PRO A 67 3.89 27.95 22.72
C PRO A 67 5.36 27.66 23.04
N GLY A 68 6.25 28.08 22.15
CA GLY A 68 7.65 28.34 22.49
C GLY A 68 8.65 27.73 21.52
N ILE A 69 9.30 28.58 20.74
CA ILE A 69 10.76 28.72 20.67
C ILE A 69 11.04 29.97 19.81
N ARG A 70 11.58 31.00 20.45
CA ARG A 70 12.24 32.16 19.83
C ARG A 70 13.69 32.14 20.30
N ASN A 71 14.63 32.10 19.35
CA ASN A 71 15.82 32.94 19.23
C ASN A 71 16.97 32.20 18.53
N LEU A 72 17.36 32.75 17.37
CA LEU A 72 18.67 32.57 16.73
C LEU A 72 19.75 33.33 17.54
N PRO A 73 21.02 32.97 17.36
CA PRO A 73 21.96 34.00 16.95
C PRO A 73 22.84 33.61 15.75
N THR A 74 23.13 34.64 14.97
CA THR A 74 24.17 34.74 13.94
C THR A 74 25.57 34.65 14.58
N ASP A 75 26.55 34.11 13.83
CA ASP A 75 27.82 34.79 13.52
C ASP A 75 28.86 33.84 12.90
N THR A 76 29.35 34.22 11.71
CA THR A 76 30.63 33.81 11.10
C THR A 76 31.80 34.62 11.68
N PRO A 77 33.05 34.10 11.66
CA PRO A 77 34.02 34.63 10.68
C PRO A 77 35.14 33.68 10.18
N VAL A 78 35.45 33.84 8.89
CA VAL A 78 36.76 34.10 8.21
C VAL A 78 37.99 33.19 8.43
N ALA A 79 38.58 32.82 7.29
CA ALA A 79 39.76 31.98 7.01
C ALA A 79 41.14 32.60 7.33
N ARG A 80 42.17 31.73 7.41
CA ARG A 80 43.58 32.06 7.09
C ARG A 80 44.30 30.92 6.36
N ASN A 81 44.86 31.27 5.21
CA ASN A 81 45.85 30.54 4.39
C ASN A 81 47.18 30.36 5.12
N HIS A 82 47.92 29.28 4.82
CA HIS A 82 49.39 29.21 4.62
C HIS A 82 49.71 28.10 3.60
N GLY A 83 50.51 28.39 2.56
CA GLY A 83 51.22 27.39 1.73
C GLY A 83 52.74 27.54 1.93
N PRO A 84 53.63 27.11 1.02
CA PRO A 84 53.62 25.95 0.12
C PRO A 84 54.88 25.04 0.33
N GLY A 85 54.92 23.85 -0.26
CA GLY A 85 56.10 22.97 -0.27
C GLY A 85 56.18 22.10 -1.53
N ILE A 86 57.22 22.31 -2.33
CA ILE A 86 57.54 21.64 -3.60
C ILE A 86 58.36 20.38 -3.31
N PHE A 87 58.10 19.24 -3.97
CA PHE A 87 59.13 18.22 -4.26
C PHE A 87 58.83 17.45 -5.56
N MET A 88 59.90 17.21 -6.33
CA MET A 88 59.96 16.69 -7.70
C MET A 88 60.33 15.19 -7.74
N SER A 89 59.96 14.53 -8.84
CA SER A 89 60.46 13.25 -9.40
C SER A 89 60.11 11.96 -8.62
N THR A 90 59.75 10.83 -9.23
CA THR A 90 60.40 10.15 -10.35
C THR A 90 59.45 9.11 -10.96
N LEU A 91 59.51 8.92 -12.28
CA LEU A 91 58.80 7.87 -13.03
C LEU A 91 59.30 6.47 -12.67
N LYS A 92 58.37 5.53 -12.47
CA LYS A 92 58.61 4.08 -12.57
C LYS A 92 57.32 3.37 -12.99
N SER A 93 57.34 2.77 -14.19
CA SER A 93 56.41 1.69 -14.58
C SER A 93 56.85 0.40 -13.85
N PRO A 94 55.94 -0.53 -13.48
CA PRO A 94 55.56 -1.59 -14.43
C PRO A 94 54.17 -2.27 -14.26
N GLU A 95 53.71 -2.85 -15.38
CA GLU A 95 53.01 -4.15 -15.57
C GLU A 95 51.53 -4.40 -15.15
N PRO A 96 50.84 -5.35 -15.84
CA PRO A 96 49.41 -5.26 -16.14
C PRO A 96 48.51 -5.82 -15.03
N ALA A 97 47.39 -5.13 -14.80
CA ALA A 97 46.37 -5.52 -13.83
C ALA A 97 45.59 -6.77 -14.30
N THR A 98 45.77 -7.87 -13.57
CA THR A 98 44.86 -9.01 -13.56
C THR A 98 43.52 -8.55 -12.96
N ALA A 99 42.43 -8.69 -13.73
CA ALA A 99 41.09 -8.41 -13.26
C ALA A 99 40.71 -9.40 -12.13
N GLN A 100 40.71 -8.93 -10.89
CA GLN A 100 40.06 -9.63 -9.79
C GLN A 100 38.58 -9.24 -9.77
N THR A 101 37.75 -10.18 -10.18
CA THR A 101 36.30 -10.15 -9.98
C THR A 101 36.03 -10.08 -8.48
N GLN A 102 35.59 -8.92 -8.00
CA GLN A 102 35.08 -8.79 -6.63
C GLN A 102 33.74 -9.53 -6.59
N HIS A 103 33.77 -10.75 -6.05
CA HIS A 103 32.56 -11.41 -5.57
C HIS A 103 31.96 -10.53 -4.47
N ALA A 104 30.78 -9.97 -4.73
CA ALA A 104 29.95 -9.38 -3.68
C ALA A 104 29.71 -10.46 -2.62
N GLN A 105 30.24 -10.23 -1.42
CA GLN A 105 30.01 -11.11 -0.27
C GLN A 105 28.51 -11.14 0.02
N ALA A 106 27.95 -12.35 0.05
CA ALA A 106 26.59 -12.58 0.52
C ALA A 106 26.44 -12.03 1.95
N PRO A 107 25.31 -11.37 2.29
CA PRO A 107 25.10 -10.88 3.64
C PRO A 107 25.10 -12.07 4.61
N THR A 108 26.03 -11.99 5.57
CA THR A 108 26.22 -12.91 6.68
C THR A 108 24.90 -13.13 7.43
N SER A 109 24.64 -14.38 7.81
CA SER A 109 23.46 -14.85 8.55
C SER A 109 22.99 -13.86 9.63
N LEU A 110 21.75 -13.37 9.49
CA LEU A 110 21.05 -12.59 10.51
C LEU A 110 20.87 -13.46 11.77
N HIS A 111 21.73 -13.24 12.78
CA HIS A 111 21.39 -13.60 14.15
C HIS A 111 20.18 -12.77 14.57
N VAL A 112 19.03 -13.41 14.68
CA VAL A 112 17.80 -12.82 15.21
C VAL A 112 18.00 -12.60 16.72
N SER A 113 18.39 -11.38 17.11
CA SER A 113 18.23 -10.93 18.50
C SER A 113 16.74 -10.74 18.80
N ASP A 114 16.39 -10.57 20.09
CA ASP A 114 15.10 -10.10 20.65
C ASP A 114 14.66 -8.74 20.07
N SER A 115 14.51 -8.69 18.75
CA SER A 115 14.31 -7.50 17.95
C SER A 115 12.81 -7.30 17.75
N LYS A 116 12.39 -6.05 17.94
CA LYS A 116 11.03 -5.57 17.69
C LYS A 116 10.50 -6.13 16.35
N ARG A 117 9.27 -6.65 16.36
CA ARG A 117 8.67 -7.30 15.18
C ARG A 117 7.62 -6.43 14.49
N VAL A 118 6.94 -5.59 15.26
CA VAL A 118 5.87 -4.70 14.79
C VAL A 118 6.33 -3.25 14.83
N TYR A 119 6.21 -2.56 13.69
CA TYR A 119 6.65 -1.18 13.51
C TYR A 119 5.49 -0.32 13.04
N LEU A 120 5.12 0.72 13.78
CA LEU A 120 4.24 1.77 13.27
C LEU A 120 4.94 2.48 12.11
N PHE A 121 4.17 3.08 11.18
CA PHE A 121 4.78 3.75 10.03
C PHE A 121 5.78 4.85 10.40
N ASN A 122 5.56 5.57 11.51
CA ASN A 122 6.48 6.59 12.01
C ASN A 122 7.76 6.04 12.70
N GLU A 123 7.91 4.73 12.77
CA GLU A 123 9.07 4.07 13.40
C GLU A 123 10.03 3.46 12.38
N GLY A 124 9.60 3.30 11.13
CA GLY A 124 10.43 2.81 10.03
C GLY A 124 11.03 3.93 9.18
N ARG A 125 11.96 3.58 8.29
CA ARG A 125 12.58 4.50 7.32
C ARG A 125 12.70 3.86 5.94
N LYS A 126 12.97 4.68 4.93
CA LYS A 126 13.20 4.24 3.55
C LYS A 126 14.31 3.20 3.41
N GLU A 127 15.32 3.23 4.29
CA GLU A 127 16.47 2.34 4.27
C GLU A 127 16.12 0.92 4.78
N ASP A 128 15.04 0.78 5.55
CA ASP A 128 14.66 -0.47 6.24
C ASP A 128 13.98 -1.48 5.32
N LYS A 129 14.21 -1.44 4.00
CA LYS A 129 13.54 -2.31 3.01
C LYS A 129 13.74 -3.80 3.29
N ALA A 130 14.92 -4.17 3.77
CA ALA A 130 15.22 -5.55 4.11
C ALA A 130 14.35 -6.06 5.27
N LEU A 131 13.99 -5.18 6.22
CA LEU A 131 13.24 -5.50 7.44
C LEU A 131 11.72 -5.29 7.28
N LEU A 132 11.31 -4.22 6.60
CA LEU A 132 9.89 -3.80 6.49
C LEU A 132 9.27 -4.11 5.12
N GLY A 133 10.07 -4.61 4.18
CA GLY A 133 9.69 -4.72 2.78
C GLY A 133 9.72 -3.37 2.06
N GLY A 134 9.76 -3.41 0.72
CA GLY A 134 9.81 -2.20 -0.10
C GLY A 134 8.58 -1.30 0.08
N LYS A 135 7.37 -1.89 0.18
CA LYS A 135 6.12 -1.14 0.41
C LYS A 135 6.06 -0.53 1.81
N GLY A 136 6.42 -1.32 2.84
CA GLY A 136 6.41 -0.87 4.23
C GLY A 136 7.40 0.27 4.47
N ALA A 137 8.64 0.14 3.99
CA ALA A 137 9.66 1.17 4.09
C ALA A 137 9.25 2.49 3.38
N ASN A 138 8.61 2.40 2.21
CA ASN A 138 8.12 3.60 1.54
C ASN A 138 6.91 4.23 2.25
N LEU A 139 5.98 3.44 2.81
CA LEU A 139 4.88 3.97 3.62
C LEU A 139 5.38 4.68 4.88
N ALA A 140 6.42 4.13 5.51
CA ALA A 140 7.09 4.74 6.63
C ALA A 140 7.73 6.08 6.23
N GLU A 141 8.49 6.10 5.12
CA GLU A 141 9.09 7.32 4.59
C GLU A 141 8.04 8.40 4.31
N MET A 142 6.97 8.05 3.57
CA MET A 142 5.88 8.97 3.25
C MET A 142 5.23 9.55 4.50
N SER A 143 5.04 8.72 5.54
CA SER A 143 4.50 9.18 6.83
C SER A 143 5.46 10.14 7.54
N ASN A 144 6.76 9.86 7.52
CA ASN A 144 7.79 10.69 8.16
C ASN A 144 7.96 12.07 7.49
N ILE A 145 7.81 12.15 6.17
CA ILE A 145 7.86 13.43 5.44
C ILE A 145 6.52 14.20 5.47
N GLY A 146 5.52 13.69 6.20
CA GLY A 146 4.25 14.38 6.45
C GLY A 146 3.23 14.25 5.32
N LEU A 147 3.35 13.25 4.43
CA LEU A 147 2.30 12.97 3.47
C LEU A 147 1.06 12.38 4.17
N PRO A 148 -0.14 12.57 3.60
CA PRO A 148 -1.38 12.08 4.19
C PRO A 148 -1.53 10.56 3.99
N VAL A 149 -0.76 9.79 4.77
CA VAL A 149 -0.78 8.33 4.77
C VAL A 149 -1.71 7.85 5.89
N PRO A 150 -2.70 6.97 5.62
CA PRO A 150 -3.52 6.39 6.67
C PRO A 150 -2.65 5.62 7.66
N PRO A 151 -2.90 5.74 8.97
CA PRO A 151 -2.07 5.11 9.98
C PRO A 151 -2.11 3.59 9.87
N GLY A 152 -0.99 2.96 10.21
CA GLY A 152 -0.78 1.54 10.04
C GLY A 152 0.50 1.07 10.72
N PHE A 153 0.72 -0.24 10.65
CA PHE A 153 1.94 -0.88 11.10
C PHE A 153 2.42 -1.93 10.10
N ILE A 154 3.68 -2.30 10.23
CA ILE A 154 4.34 -3.37 9.48
C ILE A 154 4.81 -4.44 10.46
N ILE A 155 4.47 -5.69 10.16
CA ILE A 155 5.10 -6.86 10.77
C ILE A 155 6.31 -7.22 9.91
N SER A 156 7.48 -7.32 10.53
CA SER A 156 8.75 -7.43 9.82
C SER A 156 8.89 -8.70 8.98
N THR A 157 9.74 -8.62 7.96
CA THR A 157 10.15 -9.77 7.14
C THR A 157 10.82 -10.87 7.96
N ALA A 158 11.59 -10.52 9.00
CA ALA A 158 12.20 -11.48 9.91
C ALA A 158 11.15 -12.30 10.67
N THR A 159 10.02 -11.70 11.01
CA THR A 159 8.89 -12.40 11.66
C THR A 159 8.24 -13.42 10.73
N CYS A 160 8.25 -13.20 9.42
CA CYS A 160 7.81 -14.20 8.45
C CYS A 160 8.66 -15.47 8.51
N LEU A 161 9.96 -15.35 8.75
CA LEU A 161 10.84 -16.51 8.89
C LEU A 161 10.55 -17.26 10.19
N GLN A 162 10.38 -16.52 11.30
CA GLN A 162 9.99 -17.09 12.59
C GLN A 162 8.64 -17.84 12.52
N TYR A 163 7.71 -17.37 11.68
CA TYR A 163 6.42 -18.03 11.48
C TYR A 163 6.58 -19.46 10.95
N PHE A 164 7.54 -19.72 10.04
CA PHE A 164 7.76 -21.07 9.51
C PHE A 164 8.35 -22.03 10.56
N ASP A 165 9.01 -21.50 11.60
CA ASP A 165 9.47 -22.30 12.75
C ASP A 165 8.35 -22.60 13.75
N SER A 166 7.24 -21.84 13.71
CA SER A 166 6.11 -21.93 14.66
C SER A 166 4.79 -22.38 14.04
N GLU A 167 4.76 -22.68 12.74
CA GLU A 167 3.56 -23.05 11.98
C GLU A 167 2.85 -24.27 12.61
N PRO A 168 1.50 -24.30 12.70
CA PRO A 168 0.50 -23.36 12.16
C PRO A 168 0.29 -22.08 12.98
N ASN A 169 0.99 -21.88 14.08
CA ASN A 169 0.76 -20.78 14.99
C ASN A 169 1.62 -19.56 14.63
N LEU A 170 1.13 -18.37 14.96
CA LEU A 170 1.96 -17.17 14.94
C LEU A 170 3.06 -17.27 16.01
N PRO A 171 4.22 -16.63 15.80
CA PRO A 171 5.26 -16.57 16.82
C PRO A 171 4.73 -16.04 18.15
N SER A 172 5.15 -16.67 19.26
CA SER A 172 4.72 -16.28 20.62
C SER A 172 4.95 -14.79 20.87
N GLY A 173 3.98 -14.13 21.53
CA GLY A 173 4.01 -12.69 21.82
C GLY A 173 3.63 -11.77 20.66
N LEU A 174 3.52 -12.28 19.42
CA LEU A 174 3.25 -11.43 18.26
C LEU A 174 1.85 -10.81 18.32
N VAL A 175 0.88 -11.54 18.89
CA VAL A 175 -0.49 -11.07 19.07
C VAL A 175 -0.53 -9.82 19.94
N GLU A 176 0.15 -9.87 21.08
CA GLU A 176 0.24 -8.77 22.03
C GLU A 176 0.93 -7.55 21.40
N GLU A 177 1.99 -7.77 20.61
CA GLU A 177 2.72 -6.70 19.92
C GLU A 177 1.86 -5.96 18.88
N TYR A 178 1.17 -6.67 17.98
CA TYR A 178 0.35 -5.99 16.98
C TYR A 178 -0.93 -5.39 17.60
N MET A 179 -1.45 -5.97 18.68
CA MET A 179 -2.58 -5.41 19.41
C MET A 179 -2.23 -4.06 20.06
N ALA A 180 -1.00 -3.91 20.57
CA ALA A 180 -0.50 -2.62 21.05
C ALA A 180 -0.40 -1.57 19.91
N ALA A 181 0.00 -2.00 18.71
CA ALA A 181 0.01 -1.13 17.53
C ALA A 181 -1.42 -0.73 17.11
N ILE A 182 -2.38 -1.66 17.14
CA ILE A 182 -3.79 -1.37 16.87
C ILE A 182 -4.33 -0.32 17.84
N LYS A 183 -4.09 -0.47 19.15
CA LYS A 183 -4.51 0.52 20.16
C LYS A 183 -3.96 1.92 19.88
N THR A 184 -2.73 2.01 19.37
CA THR A 184 -2.15 3.29 18.93
C THR A 184 -2.88 3.87 17.73
N ILE A 185 -3.25 3.05 16.75
CA ILE A 185 -4.02 3.48 15.57
C ILE A 185 -5.45 3.89 15.94
N GLU A 186 -6.09 3.17 16.86
CA GLU A 186 -7.41 3.54 17.39
C GLU A 186 -7.38 4.94 18.01
N ALA A 187 -6.35 5.25 18.82
CA ALA A 187 -6.17 6.58 19.39
C ALA A 187 -5.95 7.67 18.32
N GLN A 188 -5.25 7.36 17.23
CA GLN A 188 -5.00 8.31 16.13
C GLN A 188 -6.23 8.55 15.25
N THR A 189 -7.04 7.51 15.04
CA THR A 189 -8.21 7.56 14.14
C THR A 189 -9.50 7.92 14.85
N GLY A 190 -9.56 7.74 16.17
CA GLY A 190 -10.78 7.84 16.97
C GLY A 190 -11.78 6.70 16.72
N LYS A 191 -11.39 5.66 15.98
CA LYS A 191 -12.19 4.46 15.67
C LYS A 191 -11.68 3.27 16.47
N GLU A 192 -12.47 2.21 16.59
CA GLU A 192 -12.09 1.02 17.37
C GLU A 192 -12.26 -0.27 16.56
N PHE A 193 -11.25 -1.15 16.61
CA PHE A 193 -11.24 -2.42 15.89
C PHE A 193 -12.16 -3.41 16.62
N GLY A 194 -13.16 -3.92 15.91
CA GLY A 194 -14.20 -4.76 16.52
C GLY A 194 -15.39 -4.03 17.11
N ASN A 195 -15.43 -2.69 17.08
CA ASN A 195 -16.57 -1.92 17.57
C ASN A 195 -17.54 -1.58 16.43
N PRO A 196 -18.78 -2.11 16.41
CA PRO A 196 -19.73 -1.84 15.33
C PRO A 196 -20.19 -0.39 15.27
N GLU A 197 -20.25 0.35 16.38
CA GLU A 197 -20.72 1.74 16.40
C GLU A 197 -19.75 2.72 15.74
N ASN A 198 -18.44 2.46 15.85
CA ASN A 198 -17.42 3.27 15.20
C ASN A 198 -16.23 2.43 14.72
N PRO A 199 -16.42 1.64 13.65
CA PRO A 199 -15.51 0.57 13.29
C PRO A 199 -14.23 1.08 12.65
N LEU A 200 -13.11 0.57 13.13
CA LEU A 200 -11.83 0.62 12.43
C LEU A 200 -11.72 -0.59 11.52
N LEU A 201 -11.55 -0.36 10.22
CA LEU A 201 -11.32 -1.41 9.23
C LEU A 201 -9.88 -1.32 8.71
N PHE A 202 -9.30 -2.47 8.38
CA PHE A 202 -7.92 -2.56 7.89
C PHE A 202 -7.82 -3.13 6.48
N SER A 203 -6.80 -2.70 5.75
CA SER A 203 -6.23 -3.49 4.67
C SER A 203 -5.03 -4.27 5.19
N VAL A 204 -4.87 -5.50 4.70
CA VAL A 204 -3.71 -6.35 4.97
C VAL A 204 -3.03 -6.66 3.64
N ARG A 205 -1.76 -6.28 3.53
CA ARG A 205 -1.00 -6.33 2.28
C ARG A 205 0.36 -6.93 2.53
N SER A 206 0.77 -7.82 1.64
CA SER A 206 2.13 -8.33 1.62
C SER A 206 3.12 -7.33 1.01
N GLY A 207 4.35 -7.33 1.53
CA GLY A 207 5.44 -6.49 1.06
C GLY A 207 6.81 -7.15 1.28
N ALA A 208 7.35 -7.76 0.23
CA ALA A 208 8.74 -8.24 0.24
C ALA A 208 9.73 -7.09 0.06
N ALA A 209 11.00 -7.32 0.43
CA ALA A 209 12.09 -6.34 0.26
C ALA A 209 12.31 -5.98 -1.22
N ILE A 210 12.17 -6.97 -2.11
CA ILE A 210 12.24 -6.82 -3.56
C ILE A 210 10.82 -6.89 -4.11
N SER A 211 10.49 -6.00 -5.04
CA SER A 211 9.16 -5.95 -5.64
C SER A 211 8.83 -7.24 -6.39
N MET A 212 7.71 -7.87 -6.03
CA MET A 212 7.18 -9.07 -6.70
C MET A 212 5.78 -8.75 -7.25
N PRO A 213 5.67 -8.11 -8.43
CA PRO A 213 4.39 -7.66 -8.98
C PRO A 213 3.46 -8.84 -9.32
N GLY A 214 2.19 -8.70 -8.94
CA GLY A 214 1.14 -9.71 -9.19
C GLY A 214 1.28 -11.00 -8.37
N MET A 215 2.25 -11.07 -7.45
CA MET A 215 2.59 -12.26 -6.66
C MET A 215 2.01 -12.26 -5.25
N LEU A 216 1.41 -11.14 -4.85
CA LEU A 216 1.25 -10.74 -3.46
C LEU A 216 -0.20 -10.32 -3.24
N ASP A 217 -0.92 -11.12 -2.45
CA ASP A 217 -2.34 -10.94 -2.21
C ASP A 217 -2.62 -9.77 -1.25
N THR A 218 -3.80 -9.17 -1.41
CA THR A 218 -4.30 -8.06 -0.59
C THR A 218 -5.68 -8.41 -0.09
N VAL A 219 -5.97 -8.12 1.17
CA VAL A 219 -7.30 -8.16 1.76
C VAL A 219 -7.69 -6.74 2.12
N LEU A 220 -8.82 -6.25 1.61
CA LEU A 220 -9.38 -4.94 1.97
C LEU A 220 -10.57 -5.12 2.90
N SER A 221 -10.90 -4.07 3.66
CA SER A 221 -12.08 -4.02 4.54
C SER A 221 -12.13 -5.11 5.62
N LEU A 222 -10.96 -5.57 6.08
CA LEU A 222 -10.85 -6.50 7.20
C LEU A 222 -11.42 -5.86 8.47
N GLY A 223 -12.23 -6.62 9.19
CA GLY A 223 -13.04 -6.20 10.32
C GLY A 223 -14.53 -6.08 9.98
N MET A 224 -14.93 -6.30 8.73
CA MET A 224 -16.32 -6.33 8.34
C MET A 224 -17.01 -7.60 8.85
N ASN A 225 -18.20 -7.43 9.43
CA ASN A 225 -19.12 -8.50 9.81
C ASN A 225 -20.56 -7.95 9.75
N ASP A 226 -21.56 -8.75 10.10
CA ASP A 226 -22.97 -8.35 10.01
C ASP A 226 -23.29 -7.11 10.86
N GLU A 227 -22.78 -7.05 12.09
CA GLU A 227 -23.03 -5.93 13.01
C GLU A 227 -22.41 -4.63 12.50
N VAL A 228 -21.15 -4.71 12.05
CA VAL A 228 -20.41 -3.59 11.45
C VAL A 228 -21.09 -3.12 10.17
N ALA A 229 -21.58 -4.03 9.32
CA ALA A 229 -22.28 -3.69 8.09
C ALA A 229 -23.59 -2.93 8.38
N VAL A 230 -24.40 -3.42 9.32
CA VAL A 230 -25.65 -2.73 9.71
C VAL A 230 -25.36 -1.34 10.27
N ALA A 231 -24.36 -1.21 11.13
CA ALA A 231 -24.02 0.08 11.73
C ALA A 231 -23.44 1.07 10.69
N LEU A 232 -22.54 0.62 9.82
CA LEU A 232 -22.01 1.43 8.73
C LEU A 232 -23.10 1.87 7.76
N ALA A 233 -24.05 0.99 7.44
CA ALA A 233 -25.16 1.31 6.53
C ALA A 233 -26.04 2.43 7.10
N ARG A 234 -26.34 2.38 8.41
CA ARG A 234 -27.07 3.44 9.11
C ARG A 234 -26.28 4.74 9.16
N LYS A 235 -25.01 4.66 9.56
CA LYS A 235 -24.14 5.83 9.78
C LYS A 235 -23.83 6.58 8.48
N SER A 236 -23.57 5.85 7.40
CA SER A 236 -23.26 6.43 6.09
C SER A 236 -24.50 6.88 5.31
N GLY A 237 -25.68 6.36 5.64
CA GLY A 237 -26.88 6.51 4.80
C GLY A 237 -26.73 5.88 3.41
N ASN A 238 -25.71 5.05 3.18
CA ASN A 238 -25.40 4.43 1.90
C ASN A 238 -25.29 2.89 2.04
N PRO A 239 -26.42 2.19 2.26
CA PRO A 239 -26.42 0.73 2.41
C PRO A 239 -25.89 0.03 1.16
N ARG A 240 -26.09 0.58 -0.03
CA ARG A 240 -25.58 0.03 -1.29
C ARG A 240 -24.06 -0.10 -1.25
N TRP A 241 -23.34 0.95 -0.84
CA TRP A 241 -21.88 0.93 -0.69
C TRP A 241 -21.42 -0.08 0.37
N VAL A 242 -22.10 -0.13 1.51
CA VAL A 242 -21.69 -1.00 2.62
C VAL A 242 -21.81 -2.47 2.26
N TYR A 243 -22.95 -2.89 1.70
CA TYR A 243 -23.13 -4.30 1.32
C TYR A 243 -22.28 -4.68 0.09
N ASP A 244 -22.01 -3.76 -0.85
CA ASP A 244 -21.01 -3.98 -1.90
C ASP A 244 -19.60 -4.19 -1.32
N THR A 245 -19.23 -3.38 -0.33
CA THR A 245 -17.95 -3.51 0.38
C THR A 245 -17.88 -4.82 1.15
N TYR A 246 -18.99 -5.24 1.78
CA TYR A 246 -19.03 -6.48 2.55
C TYR A 246 -18.94 -7.72 1.64
N ARG A 247 -19.68 -7.78 0.53
CA ARG A 247 -19.54 -8.91 -0.41
C ARG A 247 -18.14 -8.99 -1.01
N ARG A 248 -17.49 -7.85 -1.29
CA ARG A 248 -16.09 -7.80 -1.77
C ARG A 248 -15.15 -8.36 -0.71
N PHE A 249 -15.30 -7.95 0.55
CA PHE A 249 -14.53 -8.50 1.66
C PHE A 249 -14.69 -10.02 1.76
N LEU A 250 -15.92 -10.54 1.70
CA LEU A 250 -16.16 -11.99 1.74
C LEU A 250 -15.44 -12.70 0.59
N GLN A 251 -15.64 -12.25 -0.65
CA GLN A 251 -14.99 -12.84 -1.83
C GLN A 251 -13.46 -12.83 -1.71
N MET A 252 -12.88 -11.69 -1.36
CA MET A 252 -11.44 -11.52 -1.23
C MET A 252 -10.85 -12.35 -0.10
N PHE A 253 -11.45 -12.28 1.10
CA PHE A 253 -10.97 -13.02 2.26
C PHE A 253 -11.06 -14.52 2.00
N SER A 254 -12.16 -14.99 1.42
CA SER A 254 -12.32 -16.40 1.08
C SER A 254 -11.31 -16.87 0.04
N ASN A 255 -10.99 -16.05 -0.96
CA ASN A 255 -9.99 -16.39 -1.96
C ASN A 255 -8.57 -16.40 -1.38
N VAL A 256 -8.16 -15.30 -0.76
CA VAL A 256 -6.79 -15.06 -0.31
C VAL A 256 -6.46 -15.84 0.96
N VAL A 257 -7.37 -15.84 1.93
CA VAL A 257 -7.13 -16.36 3.28
C VAL A 257 -7.62 -17.80 3.42
N LEU A 258 -8.79 -18.11 2.86
CA LEU A 258 -9.38 -19.45 2.95
C LEU A 258 -9.04 -20.35 1.74
N GLY A 259 -8.32 -19.83 0.75
CA GLY A 259 -7.86 -20.60 -0.42
C GLY A 259 -8.98 -21.01 -1.38
N MET A 260 -10.14 -20.35 -1.33
CA MET A 260 -11.27 -20.64 -2.22
C MET A 260 -11.04 -20.08 -3.63
N LYS A 261 -11.65 -20.72 -4.62
CA LYS A 261 -11.62 -20.26 -6.01
C LYS A 261 -12.54 -19.06 -6.20
N MET A 262 -12.05 -18.01 -6.85
CA MET A 262 -12.80 -16.77 -7.09
C MET A 262 -14.02 -17.01 -7.98
N GLU A 263 -13.93 -17.99 -8.88
CA GLU A 263 -14.98 -18.39 -9.82
C GLU A 263 -16.28 -18.78 -9.11
N VAL A 264 -16.20 -19.33 -7.89
CA VAL A 264 -17.39 -19.68 -7.08
C VAL A 264 -18.24 -18.44 -6.80
N PHE A 265 -17.61 -17.32 -6.50
CA PHE A 265 -18.28 -16.06 -6.18
C PHE A 265 -18.74 -15.31 -7.43
N ASP A 266 -17.95 -15.39 -8.50
CA ASP A 266 -18.27 -14.78 -9.79
C ASP A 266 -19.48 -15.45 -10.44
N ASP A 267 -19.54 -16.79 -10.43
CA ASP A 267 -20.68 -17.56 -10.96
C ASP A 267 -21.98 -17.20 -10.24
N LEU A 268 -21.94 -17.06 -8.90
CA LEU A 268 -23.09 -16.61 -8.11
C LEU A 268 -23.55 -15.21 -8.50
N LEU A 269 -22.62 -14.27 -8.69
CA LEU A 269 -22.94 -12.89 -9.06
C LEU A 269 -23.49 -12.80 -10.49
N VAL A 270 -22.89 -13.53 -11.44
CA VAL A 270 -23.37 -13.62 -12.83
C VAL A 270 -24.77 -14.19 -12.89
N ALA A 271 -25.02 -15.31 -12.18
CA ALA A 271 -26.35 -15.92 -12.13
C ALA A 271 -27.39 -14.98 -11.50
N TYR A 272 -27.02 -14.24 -10.45
CA TYR A 272 -27.90 -13.25 -9.83
C TYR A 272 -28.26 -12.12 -10.80
N LYS A 273 -27.26 -11.50 -11.43
CA LYS A 273 -27.46 -10.43 -12.41
C LYS A 273 -28.33 -10.89 -13.59
N ALA A 274 -28.09 -12.09 -14.11
CA ALA A 274 -28.89 -12.66 -15.18
C ALA A 274 -30.37 -12.84 -14.78
N SER A 275 -30.64 -13.26 -13.53
CA SER A 275 -32.01 -13.39 -13.01
C SER A 275 -32.76 -12.06 -12.85
N LYS A 276 -32.02 -10.95 -12.83
CA LYS A 276 -32.53 -9.58 -12.72
C LYS A 276 -32.43 -8.77 -14.01
N GLU A 277 -31.93 -9.39 -15.09
CA GLU A 277 -31.62 -8.73 -16.36
C GLU A 277 -30.63 -7.55 -16.25
N TYR A 278 -29.79 -7.55 -15.21
CA TYR A 278 -28.73 -6.56 -15.03
C TYR A 278 -27.53 -6.84 -15.93
N ARG A 279 -26.90 -5.77 -16.45
CA ARG A 279 -25.75 -5.88 -17.34
C ARG A 279 -24.43 -5.60 -16.64
N SER A 280 -24.48 -4.80 -15.57
CA SER A 280 -23.31 -4.32 -14.85
C SER A 280 -23.54 -4.38 -13.33
N ASP A 281 -22.47 -4.47 -12.57
CA ASP A 281 -22.48 -4.35 -11.11
C ASP A 281 -23.04 -2.98 -10.67
N THR A 282 -22.93 -1.96 -11.53
CA THR A 282 -23.50 -0.63 -11.26
C THR A 282 -25.02 -0.64 -11.16
N ASP A 283 -25.69 -1.59 -11.83
CA ASP A 283 -27.16 -1.70 -11.87
C ASP A 283 -27.73 -2.22 -10.53
N MET A 284 -26.89 -2.89 -9.74
CA MET A 284 -27.25 -3.50 -8.47
C MET A 284 -27.61 -2.44 -7.41
N GLN A 285 -28.73 -2.69 -6.73
CA GLN A 285 -29.25 -1.87 -5.63
C GLN A 285 -28.80 -2.39 -4.27
N ALA A 286 -29.10 -1.66 -3.19
CA ALA A 286 -28.72 -2.04 -1.83
C ALA A 286 -29.24 -3.43 -1.42
N ALA A 287 -30.52 -3.71 -1.70
CA ALA A 287 -31.14 -5.00 -1.40
C ALA A 287 -30.53 -6.16 -2.22
N ASP A 288 -30.06 -5.87 -3.44
CA ASP A 288 -29.39 -6.86 -4.27
C ASP A 288 -28.04 -7.25 -3.66
N TRP A 289 -27.27 -6.27 -3.15
CA TRP A 289 -26.00 -6.54 -2.49
C TRP A 289 -26.15 -7.24 -1.14
N GLU A 290 -27.17 -6.90 -0.36
CA GLU A 290 -27.49 -7.61 0.88
C GLU A 290 -27.83 -9.08 0.62
N GLU A 291 -28.59 -9.37 -0.44
CA GLU A 291 -28.85 -10.74 -0.89
C GLU A 291 -27.59 -11.45 -1.39
N MET A 292 -26.68 -10.76 -2.07
CA MET A 292 -25.39 -11.33 -2.46
C MET A 292 -24.50 -11.68 -1.27
N VAL A 293 -24.47 -10.83 -0.22
CA VAL A 293 -23.79 -11.14 1.05
C VAL A 293 -24.34 -12.43 1.64
N ARG A 294 -25.68 -12.57 1.68
CA ARG A 294 -26.35 -13.78 2.18
C ARG A 294 -25.91 -15.02 1.39
N ARG A 295 -25.93 -14.97 0.05
CA ARG A 295 -25.52 -16.07 -0.83
C ARG A 295 -24.04 -16.41 -0.71
N TYR A 296 -23.17 -15.42 -0.55
CA TYR A 296 -21.73 -15.66 -0.36
C TYR A 296 -21.49 -16.41 0.95
N LYS A 297 -22.20 -16.06 2.02
CA LYS A 297 -22.12 -16.77 3.31
C LYS A 297 -22.68 -18.20 3.27
N GLU A 298 -23.40 -18.61 2.23
CA GLU A 298 -23.82 -20.01 2.03
C GLU A 298 -22.66 -20.87 1.51
N VAL A 299 -21.70 -20.28 0.79
CA VAL A 299 -20.56 -21.01 0.20
C VAL A 299 -19.25 -20.83 0.96
N THR A 300 -19.19 -19.89 1.91
CA THR A 300 -17.98 -19.61 2.68
C THR A 300 -18.29 -19.24 4.13
N THR A 301 -17.34 -19.56 5.03
CA THR A 301 -17.41 -19.24 6.45
C THR A 301 -16.26 -18.31 6.81
N VAL A 302 -16.47 -17.00 6.65
CA VAL A 302 -15.53 -15.99 7.16
C VAL A 302 -15.83 -15.75 8.64
N PRO A 303 -14.82 -15.77 9.53
CA PRO A 303 -15.02 -15.49 10.96
C PRO A 303 -15.69 -14.15 11.20
N ALA A 304 -16.62 -14.08 12.15
CA ALA A 304 -17.28 -12.83 12.52
C ALA A 304 -16.39 -11.93 13.40
N ASP A 305 -15.47 -12.53 14.17
CA ASP A 305 -14.52 -11.81 15.02
C ASP A 305 -13.40 -11.16 14.19
N PRO A 306 -13.28 -9.83 14.18
CA PRO A 306 -12.19 -9.13 13.49
C PRO A 306 -10.79 -9.55 13.91
N HIS A 307 -10.59 -9.93 15.18
CA HIS A 307 -9.27 -10.39 15.64
C HIS A 307 -8.88 -11.73 15.01
N GLU A 308 -9.82 -12.66 14.91
CA GLU A 308 -9.62 -13.92 14.19
C GLU A 308 -9.35 -13.68 12.70
N GLN A 309 -10.13 -12.78 12.07
CA GLN A 309 -9.89 -12.37 10.67
C GLN A 309 -8.46 -11.88 10.46
N LEU A 310 -7.96 -11.01 11.34
CA LEU A 310 -6.61 -10.45 11.24
C LEU A 310 -5.53 -11.52 11.41
N GLN A 311 -5.69 -12.42 12.38
CA GLN A 311 -4.74 -13.52 12.60
C GLN A 311 -4.64 -14.42 11.36
N LEU A 312 -5.77 -14.80 10.78
CA LEU A 312 -5.81 -15.61 9.57
C LEU A 312 -5.19 -14.87 8.37
N ALA A 313 -5.46 -13.57 8.21
CA ALA A 313 -4.89 -12.76 7.14
C ALA A 313 -3.36 -12.62 7.26
N ILE A 314 -2.82 -12.42 8.47
CA ILE A 314 -1.36 -12.38 8.71
C ILE A 314 -0.72 -13.72 8.34
N ARG A 315 -1.33 -14.84 8.77
CA ARG A 315 -0.86 -16.19 8.43
C ARG A 315 -0.86 -16.42 6.93
N ALA A 316 -1.96 -16.09 6.25
CA ALA A 316 -2.07 -16.21 4.79
C ALA A 316 -1.00 -15.41 4.07
N VAL A 317 -0.71 -14.18 4.51
CA VAL A 317 0.39 -13.38 3.94
C VAL A 317 1.74 -14.06 4.15
N PHE A 318 2.05 -14.57 5.34
CA PHE A 318 3.32 -15.28 5.55
C PHE A 318 3.40 -16.55 4.70
N SER A 319 2.37 -17.39 4.70
CA SER A 319 2.29 -18.59 3.88
C SER A 319 2.38 -18.30 2.38
N SER A 320 1.94 -17.12 1.91
CA SER A 320 2.05 -16.70 0.50
C SER A 320 3.50 -16.71 -0.01
N TRP A 321 4.47 -16.50 0.88
CA TRP A 321 5.91 -16.57 0.57
C TRP A 321 6.33 -17.94 0.05
N MET A 322 5.69 -19.02 0.48
CA MET A 322 6.05 -20.38 0.10
C MET A 322 5.13 -20.98 -0.97
N THR A 323 4.31 -20.16 -1.63
CA THR A 323 3.49 -20.64 -2.75
C THR A 323 4.36 -21.08 -3.94
N PRO A 324 3.93 -22.08 -4.74
CA PRO A 324 4.69 -22.53 -5.90
C PRO A 324 5.01 -21.42 -6.89
N ARG A 325 4.09 -20.45 -7.04
CA ARG A 325 4.27 -19.28 -7.89
C ARG A 325 5.35 -18.35 -7.32
N ALA A 326 5.33 -18.07 -6.01
CA ALA A 326 6.33 -17.22 -5.35
C ALA A 326 7.73 -17.83 -5.40
N ILE A 327 7.84 -19.14 -5.13
CA ILE A 327 9.10 -19.88 -5.23
C ILE A 327 9.69 -19.78 -6.64
N LYS A 328 8.89 -20.06 -7.68
CA LYS A 328 9.35 -19.94 -9.08
C LYS A 328 9.79 -18.52 -9.42
N TYR A 329 9.00 -17.51 -9.03
CA TYR A 329 9.36 -16.12 -9.27
C TYR A 329 10.72 -15.77 -8.64
N ARG A 330 10.96 -16.20 -7.39
CA ARG A 330 12.23 -15.97 -6.71
C ARG A 330 13.40 -16.66 -7.41
N GLN A 331 13.22 -17.91 -7.85
CA GLN A 331 14.22 -18.65 -8.62
C GLN A 331 14.58 -17.96 -9.93
N TYR A 332 13.59 -17.39 -10.64
CA TYR A 332 13.84 -16.68 -11.90
C TYR A 332 14.51 -15.31 -11.74
N ASN A 333 14.39 -14.68 -10.56
CA ASN A 333 14.89 -13.33 -10.31
C ASN A 333 16.02 -13.29 -9.26
N ASP A 334 16.62 -14.45 -8.94
CA ASP A 334 17.70 -14.59 -7.97
C ASP A 334 17.39 -13.97 -6.59
N ILE A 335 16.14 -14.07 -6.14
CA ILE A 335 15.68 -13.53 -4.85
C ILE A 335 15.86 -14.58 -3.75
N PRO A 336 16.68 -14.34 -2.71
CA PRO A 336 16.87 -15.29 -1.63
C PRO A 336 15.58 -15.58 -0.85
N GLU A 337 15.33 -16.85 -0.55
CA GLU A 337 14.20 -17.29 0.30
C GLU A 337 14.29 -16.72 1.72
N THR A 338 15.52 -16.49 2.20
CA THR A 338 15.84 -15.95 3.53
C THR A 338 15.41 -14.50 3.74
N LEU A 339 14.88 -13.83 2.72
CA LEU A 339 14.37 -12.47 2.87
C LEU A 339 12.99 -12.41 3.55
N GLY A 340 12.13 -13.40 3.34
CA GLY A 340 10.74 -13.35 3.82
C GLY A 340 9.89 -12.22 3.21
N THR A 341 8.67 -12.06 3.71
CA THR A 341 7.75 -10.96 3.36
C THR A 341 7.26 -10.23 4.61
N GLY A 342 7.16 -8.90 4.56
CA GLY A 342 6.49 -8.13 5.59
C GLY A 342 4.98 -8.16 5.43
N VAL A 343 4.26 -7.90 6.52
CA VAL A 343 2.80 -7.70 6.51
C VAL A 343 2.50 -6.26 6.84
N THR A 344 1.95 -5.52 5.90
CA THR A 344 1.48 -4.15 6.11
C THR A 344 0.00 -4.18 6.48
N VAL A 345 -0.34 -3.67 7.66
CA VAL A 345 -1.71 -3.50 8.14
C VAL A 345 -2.01 -2.01 8.24
N GLN A 346 -2.98 -1.54 7.46
CA GLN A 346 -3.21 -0.10 7.27
C GLN A 346 -4.69 0.24 7.36
N SER A 347 -5.04 1.31 8.08
CA SER A 347 -6.41 1.78 8.23
C SER A 347 -7.05 2.06 6.86
N MET A 348 -8.29 1.59 6.67
CA MET A 348 -9.02 1.73 5.43
C MET A 348 -9.45 3.18 5.14
N VAL A 349 -9.38 3.51 3.86
CA VAL A 349 -9.98 4.71 3.25
C VAL A 349 -10.74 4.25 2.01
N PHE A 350 -11.89 4.87 1.74
CA PHE A 350 -12.86 4.36 0.77
C PHE A 350 -13.07 5.34 -0.39
N GLY A 351 -12.57 4.99 -1.57
CA GLY A 351 -12.81 5.76 -2.80
C GLY A 351 -14.21 5.54 -3.41
N ASN A 352 -14.98 4.59 -2.87
CA ASN A 352 -16.27 4.12 -3.39
C ASN A 352 -17.48 4.55 -2.54
N MET A 353 -17.35 5.57 -1.68
CA MET A 353 -18.44 6.02 -0.81
C MET A 353 -19.50 6.88 -1.53
N GLY A 354 -19.20 7.38 -2.73
CA GLY A 354 -20.07 8.32 -3.43
C GLY A 354 -19.35 9.10 -4.52
N GLU A 355 -20.06 10.04 -5.13
CA GLU A 355 -19.56 10.88 -6.23
C GLU A 355 -18.51 11.90 -5.78
N ASP A 356 -18.32 12.11 -4.48
CA ASP A 356 -17.28 12.99 -3.93
C ASP A 356 -16.01 12.23 -3.52
N SER A 357 -15.98 10.91 -3.74
CA SER A 357 -14.83 10.04 -3.51
C SER A 357 -14.28 9.45 -4.81
N GLY A 358 -13.05 8.95 -4.76
CA GLY A 358 -12.44 8.23 -5.88
C GLY A 358 -11.06 7.68 -5.57
N THR A 359 -10.45 7.03 -6.54
CA THR A 359 -9.11 6.45 -6.43
C THR A 359 -8.37 6.55 -7.74
N GLY A 360 -7.05 6.62 -7.68
CA GLY A 360 -6.23 6.71 -8.89
C GLY A 360 -4.80 6.31 -8.66
N VAL A 361 -4.10 6.04 -9.76
CA VAL A 361 -2.67 5.78 -9.79
C VAL A 361 -2.02 6.90 -10.58
N ALA A 362 -1.04 7.57 -9.97
CA ALA A 362 -0.30 8.65 -10.62
C ALA A 362 1.20 8.35 -10.64
N PHE A 363 1.84 8.81 -11.70
CA PHE A 363 3.27 8.82 -11.94
C PHE A 363 3.72 10.27 -12.12
N THR A 364 4.86 10.60 -11.52
CA THR A 364 5.44 11.96 -11.64
C THR A 364 5.95 12.28 -13.05
N ARG A 365 6.14 11.25 -13.88
CA ARG A 365 6.53 11.33 -15.29
C ARG A 365 5.80 10.29 -16.09
N ASN A 366 5.65 10.50 -17.39
CA ASN A 366 5.10 9.49 -18.29
C ASN A 366 6.00 8.23 -18.26
N PRO A 367 5.50 7.07 -17.79
CA PRO A 367 6.30 5.87 -17.65
C PRO A 367 6.64 5.19 -18.98
N SER A 368 5.97 5.56 -20.08
CA SER A 368 6.23 5.01 -21.41
C SER A 368 7.23 5.84 -22.21
N THR A 369 7.20 7.17 -22.07
CA THR A 369 8.04 8.10 -22.87
C THR A 369 9.16 8.75 -22.07
N GLY A 370 9.07 8.77 -20.74
CA GLY A 370 9.98 9.52 -19.85
C GLY A 370 9.74 11.03 -19.83
N GLU A 371 8.72 11.51 -20.53
CA GLU A 371 8.36 12.93 -20.56
C GLU A 371 7.99 13.44 -19.16
N ASN A 372 8.45 14.66 -18.83
CA ASN A 372 8.22 15.30 -17.54
C ASN A 372 6.81 15.91 -17.45
N VAL A 373 5.81 15.04 -17.53
CA VAL A 373 4.39 15.35 -17.38
C VAL A 373 3.79 14.39 -16.36
N HIS A 374 2.91 14.90 -15.50
CA HIS A 374 2.15 14.05 -14.58
C HIS A 374 1.26 13.12 -15.40
N PHE A 375 1.41 11.83 -15.19
CA PHE A 375 0.68 10.79 -15.92
C PHE A 375 -0.07 9.92 -14.93
N GLY A 376 -1.33 9.60 -15.19
CA GLY A 376 -2.06 8.75 -14.27
C GLY A 376 -3.50 8.53 -14.69
N GLU A 377 -4.12 7.62 -13.96
CA GLU A 377 -5.48 7.15 -14.15
C GLU A 377 -6.28 7.39 -12.88
N TYR A 378 -7.56 7.71 -13.06
CA TYR A 378 -8.49 8.05 -11.99
C TYR A 378 -9.87 7.44 -12.24
N LEU A 379 -10.49 6.93 -11.17
CA LEU A 379 -11.88 6.50 -11.16
C LEU A 379 -12.62 7.15 -9.98
N GLN A 380 -13.67 7.89 -10.31
CA GLN A 380 -14.64 8.40 -9.35
C GLN A 380 -15.51 7.25 -8.80
N ASN A 381 -15.82 7.30 -7.50
CA ASN A 381 -16.67 6.33 -6.82
C ASN A 381 -16.24 4.87 -7.08
N ALA A 382 -14.97 4.58 -6.80
CA ALA A 382 -14.32 3.30 -7.12
C ALA A 382 -13.34 2.86 -6.04
N CYS A 383 -13.07 1.56 -5.97
CA CYS A 383 -11.98 1.01 -5.17
C CYS A 383 -10.71 0.86 -6.02
N GLY A 384 -9.53 0.83 -5.39
CA GLY A 384 -8.26 0.67 -6.11
C GLY A 384 -8.21 -0.59 -6.97
N GLU A 385 -8.95 -1.63 -6.60
CA GLU A 385 -9.14 -2.85 -7.39
C GLU A 385 -9.82 -2.60 -8.73
N ASP A 386 -10.81 -1.70 -8.77
CA ASP A 386 -11.56 -1.42 -10.00
C ASP A 386 -10.66 -0.72 -11.04
N VAL A 387 -9.63 0.02 -10.59
CA VAL A 387 -8.59 0.61 -11.45
C VAL A 387 -7.71 -0.48 -12.05
N VAL A 388 -7.29 -1.46 -11.24
CA VAL A 388 -6.37 -2.52 -11.68
C VAL A 388 -7.08 -3.58 -12.53
N ALA A 389 -8.33 -3.91 -12.21
CA ALA A 389 -9.10 -4.94 -12.90
C ALA A 389 -9.60 -4.51 -14.29
N GLY A 390 -9.60 -3.20 -14.59
CA GLY A 390 -10.05 -2.69 -15.90
C GLY A 390 -11.55 -2.89 -16.18
N ILE A 391 -12.35 -3.13 -15.14
CA ILE A 391 -13.81 -3.31 -15.26
C ILE A 391 -14.48 -2.01 -15.70
N ARG A 392 -13.94 -0.88 -15.22
CA ARG A 392 -14.34 0.47 -15.62
C ARG A 392 -13.20 1.11 -16.39
N THR A 393 -13.53 1.85 -17.45
CA THR A 393 -12.54 2.65 -18.18
C THR A 393 -12.09 3.81 -17.29
N PRO A 394 -10.81 3.87 -16.89
CA PRO A 394 -10.30 5.00 -16.11
C PRO A 394 -10.26 6.27 -16.95
N GLU A 395 -10.49 7.39 -16.28
CA GLU A 395 -10.19 8.72 -16.82
C GLU A 395 -8.71 9.05 -16.55
N ASP A 396 -8.14 9.99 -17.29
CA ASP A 396 -6.84 10.55 -16.90
C ASP A 396 -6.99 11.42 -15.63
N LEU A 397 -5.87 11.96 -15.13
CA LEU A 397 -5.91 12.83 -13.95
C LEU A 397 -6.75 14.12 -14.14
N THR A 398 -7.17 14.46 -15.36
CA THR A 398 -8.09 15.58 -15.57
C THR A 398 -9.50 15.29 -15.06
N GLY A 399 -9.90 14.02 -14.94
CA GLY A 399 -11.13 13.62 -14.26
C GLY A 399 -11.14 14.08 -12.79
N LEU A 400 -10.02 13.89 -12.08
CA LEU A 400 -9.85 14.44 -10.72
C LEU A 400 -9.91 15.97 -10.72
N LYS A 401 -9.28 16.63 -11.71
CA LYS A 401 -9.32 18.09 -11.83
C LYS A 401 -10.75 18.60 -12.02
N ALA A 402 -11.58 17.91 -12.80
CA ALA A 402 -12.97 18.26 -13.03
C ALA A 402 -13.82 18.08 -11.76
N GLN A 403 -13.65 16.95 -11.06
CA GLN A 403 -14.40 16.65 -9.84
C GLN A 403 -13.98 17.52 -8.65
N ASN A 404 -12.67 17.69 -8.46
CA ASN A 404 -12.11 18.43 -7.33
C ASN A 404 -10.76 19.09 -7.67
N PRO A 405 -10.78 20.34 -8.18
CA PRO A 405 -9.57 21.07 -8.53
C PRO A 405 -8.59 21.23 -7.38
N GLN A 406 -9.08 21.37 -6.14
CA GLN A 406 -8.22 21.59 -4.97
C GLN A 406 -7.38 20.36 -4.65
N LEU A 407 -7.99 19.17 -4.71
CA LEU A 407 -7.27 17.91 -4.48
C LEU A 407 -6.35 17.55 -5.63
N TYR A 408 -6.71 17.92 -6.86
CA TYR A 408 -5.80 17.82 -8.00
C TYR A 408 -4.53 18.64 -7.78
N GLU A 409 -4.66 19.92 -7.40
CA GLU A 409 -3.50 20.78 -7.11
C GLU A 409 -2.70 20.31 -5.89
N GLU A 410 -3.36 19.70 -4.89
CA GLU A 410 -2.68 19.05 -3.76
C GLU A 410 -1.86 17.83 -4.23
N LEU A 411 -2.45 16.98 -5.08
CA LEU A 411 -1.78 15.80 -5.65
C LEU A 411 -0.57 16.19 -6.49
N LEU A 412 -0.65 17.27 -7.27
CA LEU A 412 0.49 17.74 -8.07
C LEU A 412 1.62 18.34 -7.23
N ARG A 413 1.34 18.77 -5.99
CA ARG A 413 2.33 19.37 -5.09
C ARG A 413 3.14 18.30 -4.34
N VAL A 414 2.51 17.17 -4.05
CA VAL A 414 3.12 15.99 -3.41
C VAL A 414 3.98 15.24 -4.43
#